data_AF-A0A212FMQ1-F1
#
_entry.id   AF-A0A212FMQ1-F1
#
_cell.length_a   1.000
_cell.length_b   1.000
_cell.length_c   1.000
_cell.angle_alpha   90.00
_cell.angle_beta   90.00
_cell.angle_gamma   90.00
#
_symmetry.space_group_name_H-M   'P 1'
#
loop_
_entity.id
_entity.type
_entity.pdbx_description
1 polymer ?
#
loop_
_entity_poly.entity_id
_entity_poly.type
_entity_poly.pdbx_seq_one_letter_code
_entity_poly.pdbx_strand_id
1 'polypeptide(L)'
;MVLDLGWSASLNNIKSLQTNSNVTKLILILHRDCLIPNSKIETHLHHISNAVISFDEVMANKIWVQVKKSGKIFKSEEIMSYDAPTSTFKLSPVLKEDNLKVTQSEKVSPGSLTTFKIETDQIQQLEKNKLKLPYMNKINEGKGKVFYEPDVVDDWDDEDPDEDLDI
;
A
#
# COMPACT_ATOMS: atom_id res chain seq x y z
N MET A 1 31.44 -16.48 8.81
CA MET A 1 30.03 -16.02 8.70
C MET A 1 29.73 -15.85 7.21
N VAL A 2 28.56 -16.23 6.65
CA VAL A 2 28.32 -16.17 5.18
C VAL A 2 28.57 -14.76 4.62
N LEU A 3 28.42 -13.72 5.45
CA LEU A 3 28.64 -12.32 5.10
C LEU A 3 30.12 -11.89 5.00
N ASP A 4 31.09 -12.72 5.43
CA ASP A 4 32.53 -12.41 5.34
C ASP A 4 33.07 -12.53 3.90
N LEU A 5 32.35 -13.21 3.02
CA LEU A 5 32.73 -13.47 1.62
C LEU A 5 32.45 -12.26 0.70
N GLY A 6 31.91 -11.17 1.25
CA GLY A 6 31.37 -10.04 0.49
C GLY A 6 29.90 -10.26 0.08
N TRP A 7 29.20 -9.16 -0.18
CA TRP A 7 27.75 -9.17 -0.36
C TRP A 7 27.31 -9.94 -1.63
N SER A 8 28.07 -9.86 -2.72
CA SER A 8 27.76 -10.53 -3.99
C SER A 8 27.86 -12.05 -3.88
N ALA A 9 28.95 -12.54 -3.27
CA ALA A 9 29.15 -13.97 -3.01
C ALA A 9 28.07 -14.52 -2.06
N SER A 10 27.72 -13.75 -1.03
CA SER A 10 26.64 -14.11 -0.09
C SER A 10 25.30 -14.32 -0.80
N LEU A 11 24.91 -13.38 -1.68
CA LEU A 11 23.65 -13.48 -2.43
C LEU A 11 23.67 -14.64 -3.44
N ASN A 12 24.81 -14.93 -4.07
CA ASN A 12 24.92 -16.06 -4.98
C ASN A 12 24.75 -17.40 -4.24
N ASN A 13 25.33 -17.53 -3.05
CA ASN A 13 25.15 -18.71 -2.21
C ASN A 13 23.68 -18.87 -1.78
N ILE A 14 23.02 -17.79 -1.38
CA ILE A 14 21.60 -17.81 -1.02
C ILE A 14 20.75 -18.26 -2.21
N LYS A 15 20.99 -17.71 -3.40
CA LYS A 15 20.28 -18.13 -4.62
C LYS A 15 20.51 -19.60 -4.95
N SER A 16 21.75 -20.07 -4.86
CA SER A 16 22.09 -21.49 -5.07
C SER A 16 21.34 -22.42 -4.10
N LEU A 17 21.24 -22.03 -2.84
CA LEU A 17 20.48 -22.76 -1.83
C LEU A 17 18.97 -22.71 -2.11
N GLN A 18 18.44 -21.60 -2.62
CA GLN A 18 17.03 -21.47 -2.98
C GLN A 18 16.63 -22.29 -4.20
N THR A 19 17.51 -22.45 -5.18
CA THR A 19 17.23 -23.26 -6.38
C THR A 19 17.43 -24.75 -6.15
N ASN A 20 17.97 -25.15 -5.00
CA ASN A 20 18.23 -26.54 -4.68
C ASN A 20 16.95 -27.26 -4.24
N SER A 21 16.56 -28.32 -4.96
CA SER A 21 15.37 -29.12 -4.67
C SER A 21 15.40 -29.82 -3.31
N ASN A 22 16.59 -30.02 -2.74
CA ASN A 22 16.76 -30.67 -1.43
C ASN A 22 16.53 -29.69 -0.27
N VAL A 23 16.40 -28.39 -0.54
CA VAL A 23 16.18 -27.36 0.49
C VAL A 23 14.70 -27.01 0.52
N THR A 24 14.01 -27.40 1.60
CA THR A 24 12.57 -27.10 1.78
C THR A 24 12.33 -25.70 2.33
N LYS A 25 13.16 -25.26 3.28
CA LYS A 25 13.09 -23.93 3.90
C LYS A 25 14.50 -23.42 4.19
N LEU A 26 14.73 -22.15 3.88
CA LEU A 26 15.95 -21.44 4.22
C LEU A 26 15.67 -20.45 5.35
N ILE A 27 16.39 -20.57 6.46
CA ILE A 27 16.32 -19.66 7.60
C ILE A 27 17.66 -18.95 7.71
N LEU A 28 17.63 -17.63 7.72
CA LEU A 28 18.81 -16.78 7.81
C LEU A 28 18.72 -15.95 9.09
N ILE A 29 19.81 -15.92 9.85
CA ILE A 29 19.95 -15.08 11.04
C ILE A 29 20.86 -13.93 10.67
N LEU A 30 20.38 -12.71 10.89
CA LEU A 30 21.08 -11.48 10.56
C LEU A 30 21.26 -10.64 11.83
N HIS A 31 22.51 -10.45 12.24
CA HIS A 31 22.85 -9.53 13.33
C HIS A 31 23.01 -8.13 12.76
N ARG A 32 22.13 -7.20 13.16
CA ARG A 32 22.15 -5.80 12.69
C ARG A 32 23.45 -5.07 13.07
N ASP A 33 24.05 -5.48 14.17
CA ASP A 33 25.28 -4.95 14.76
C ASP A 33 26.49 -5.18 13.84
N CYS A 34 26.43 -6.20 12.99
CA CYS A 34 27.46 -6.53 12.01
C CYS A 34 27.20 -5.88 10.64
N LEU A 35 26.12 -5.11 10.50
CA LEU A 35 25.72 -4.49 9.25
C LEU A 35 26.04 -3.01 9.26
N ILE A 36 26.48 -2.54 8.09
CA ILE A 36 26.55 -1.10 7.82
C ILE A 36 25.10 -0.58 7.73
N PRO A 37 24.75 0.53 8.40
CA PRO A 37 23.42 1.13 8.27
C PRO A 37 23.04 1.34 6.80
N ASN A 38 21.81 0.98 6.42
CA ASN A 38 21.31 1.03 5.04
C ASN A 38 22.11 0.19 4.03
N SER A 39 22.63 -0.96 4.46
CA SER A 39 23.35 -1.86 3.57
C SER A 39 22.45 -2.37 2.43
N LYS A 40 23.00 -2.46 1.22
CA LYS A 40 22.29 -3.05 0.07
C LYS A 40 21.86 -4.50 0.32
N ILE A 41 22.60 -5.22 1.15
CA ILE A 41 22.32 -6.62 1.47
C ILE A 41 21.06 -6.75 2.32
N GLU A 42 20.86 -5.88 3.31
CA GLU A 42 19.64 -5.84 4.11
C GLU A 42 18.41 -5.65 3.21
N THR A 43 18.44 -4.63 2.34
CA THR A 43 17.36 -4.36 1.38
C THR A 43 17.09 -5.58 0.48
N HIS A 44 18.14 -6.21 -0.05
CA HIS A 44 17.99 -7.40 -0.90
C HIS A 44 17.40 -8.60 -0.14
N LEU A 45 17.85 -8.86 1.08
CA LEU A 45 17.34 -9.93 1.94
C LEU A 45 15.87 -9.69 2.29
N HIS A 46 15.49 -8.43 2.58
CA HIS A 46 14.08 -8.06 2.77
C HIS A 46 13.23 -8.29 1.53
N HIS A 47 13.76 -8.07 0.32
CA HIS A 47 13.02 -8.33 -0.92
C HIS A 47 12.86 -9.82 -1.23
N ILE A 48 13.90 -10.63 -1.02
CA ILE A 48 13.89 -12.07 -1.32
C ILE A 48 13.14 -12.88 -0.26
N SER A 49 13.13 -12.45 1.00
CA SER A 49 12.49 -13.19 2.09
C SER A 49 10.96 -13.24 1.97
N ASN A 50 10.39 -14.42 2.24
CA ASN A 50 8.96 -14.61 2.40
C ASN A 50 8.48 -14.14 3.77
N ALA A 51 9.30 -14.31 4.81
CA ALA A 51 9.00 -13.86 6.15
C ALA A 51 10.25 -13.24 6.78
N VAL A 52 10.06 -12.16 7.52
CA VAL A 52 11.09 -11.49 8.31
C VAL A 52 10.59 -11.36 9.73
N ILE A 53 11.42 -11.78 10.68
CA ILE A 53 11.19 -11.61 12.11
C ILE A 53 12.31 -10.73 12.62
N SER A 54 11.99 -9.60 13.23
CA SER A 54 12.94 -8.65 13.78
C SER A 54 12.67 -8.47 15.27
N PHE A 55 13.73 -8.49 16.07
CA PHE A 55 13.65 -8.24 17.51
C PHE A 55 13.67 -6.74 17.81
N ASP A 56 12.94 -6.33 18.84
CA ASP A 56 12.97 -4.98 19.38
C ASP A 56 14.28 -4.71 20.13
N GLU A 57 14.85 -3.51 19.92
CA GLU A 57 16.12 -3.09 20.51
C GLU A 57 15.99 -2.80 22.00
N VAL A 58 14.79 -2.40 22.45
CA VAL A 58 14.51 -2.03 23.84
C VAL A 58 13.88 -3.20 24.58
N MET A 59 12.95 -3.91 23.94
CA MET A 59 12.16 -4.97 24.57
C MET A 59 12.48 -6.34 23.96
N ALA A 60 13.37 -7.10 24.59
CA ALA A 60 13.85 -8.38 24.05
C ALA A 60 12.75 -9.43 23.76
N ASN A 61 11.62 -9.36 24.47
CA ASN A 61 10.47 -10.24 24.28
C ASN A 61 9.48 -9.73 23.24
N LYS A 62 9.78 -8.64 22.54
CA LYS A 62 8.92 -8.05 21.52
C LYS A 62 9.53 -8.23 20.14
N ILE A 63 8.70 -8.66 19.21
CA ILE A 63 9.11 -8.95 17.84
C ILE A 63 8.18 -8.27 16.82
N TRP A 64 8.75 -7.87 15.70
CA TRP A 64 8.00 -7.51 14.50
C TRP A 64 8.06 -8.64 13.49
N VAL A 65 6.90 -9.03 13.01
CA VAL A 65 6.75 -10.10 12.03
C VAL A 65 6.21 -9.49 10.75
N GLN A 66 6.92 -9.73 9.65
CA GLN A 66 6.49 -9.34 8.30
C GLN A 66 6.41 -10.59 7.43
N VAL A 67 5.24 -10.91 6.90
CA VAL A 67 5.02 -12.09 6.05
C VAL A 67 4.43 -11.67 4.70
N LYS A 68 5.02 -12.17 3.61
CA LYS A 68 4.52 -12.02 2.26
C LYS A 68 3.70 -13.25 1.89
N LYS A 69 2.38 -13.07 1.75
CA LYS A 69 1.46 -14.14 1.36
C LYS A 69 0.56 -13.63 0.23
N SER A 70 0.56 -14.33 -0.90
CA SER A 70 -0.29 -14.02 -2.06
C SER A 70 -0.16 -12.57 -2.55
N GLY A 71 1.08 -12.07 -2.69
CA GLY A 71 1.36 -10.70 -3.13
C GLY A 71 1.09 -9.59 -2.11
N LYS A 72 0.47 -9.93 -0.96
CA LYS A 72 0.21 -8.98 0.14
C LYS A 72 1.29 -9.12 1.22
N ILE A 73 1.61 -8.00 1.86
CA ILE A 73 2.54 -7.92 2.98
C ILE A 73 1.74 -7.72 4.27
N PHE A 74 1.76 -8.72 5.15
CA PHE A 74 1.19 -8.65 6.50
C PHE A 74 2.27 -8.25 7.48
N LYS A 75 1.97 -7.30 8.37
CA LYS A 75 2.87 -6.84 9.43
C LYS A 75 2.14 -6.95 10.77
N SER A 76 2.77 -7.61 11.75
CA SER A 76 2.28 -7.70 13.13
C SER A 76 3.41 -7.40 14.11
N GLU A 77 3.01 -6.95 15.30
CA GLU A 77 3.87 -6.71 16.45
C GLU A 77 3.39 -7.67 17.55
N GLU A 78 4.29 -8.50 18.06
CA GLU A 78 3.93 -9.62 18.95
C GLU A 78 4.88 -9.66 20.15
N ILE A 79 4.33 -9.98 21.31
CA ILE A 79 5.09 -10.28 22.53
C ILE A 79 5.22 -11.80 22.65
N MET A 80 6.46 -12.22 22.82
CA MET A 80 6.89 -13.59 23.03
C MET A 80 6.92 -13.91 24.52
N SER A 81 6.30 -15.02 24.90
CA SER A 81 6.38 -15.56 26.26
C SER A 81 6.66 -17.05 26.20
N TYR A 82 7.57 -17.51 27.07
CA TYR A 82 7.93 -18.91 27.19
C TYR A 82 7.62 -19.38 28.60
N ASP A 83 6.76 -20.39 28.70
CA ASP A 83 6.41 -21.01 29.97
C ASP A 83 7.28 -22.25 30.20
N ALA A 84 8.35 -22.08 30.98
CA ALA A 84 9.31 -23.14 31.30
C ALA A 84 8.67 -24.44 31.84
N PRO A 85 7.72 -24.42 32.79
CA PRO A 85 7.12 -25.65 33.33
C PRO A 85 6.29 -26.43 32.31
N THR A 86 5.62 -25.75 31.37
CA THR A 86 4.82 -26.42 30.33
C THR A 86 5.57 -26.56 29.00
N SER A 87 6.81 -26.05 28.91
CA SER A 87 7.59 -25.91 27.67
C SER A 87 6.79 -25.31 26.52
N THR A 88 5.86 -24.39 26.84
CA THR A 88 4.94 -23.83 25.85
C THR A 88 5.37 -22.43 25.47
N PHE A 89 5.50 -22.21 24.16
CA PHE A 89 5.79 -20.90 23.57
C PHE A 89 4.49 -20.22 23.13
N LYS A 90 4.26 -18.99 23.59
CA LYS A 90 3.06 -18.21 23.29
C LYS A 90 3.43 -16.88 22.68
N LEU A 91 2.70 -16.52 21.62
CA LEU A 91 2.75 -15.22 20.97
C LEU A 91 1.44 -14.49 21.26
N SER A 92 1.54 -13.31 21.87
CA SER A 92 0.39 -12.43 22.09
C SER A 92 0.56 -11.18 21.23
N PRO A 93 -0.43 -10.81 20.39
CA PRO A 93 -0.35 -9.59 19.61
C PRO A 93 -0.23 -8.38 20.54
N VAL A 94 0.66 -7.45 20.21
CA VAL A 94 0.70 -6.13 20.85
C VAL A 94 -0.51 -5.38 20.33
N LEU A 95 -1.60 -5.43 21.11
CA LEU A 95 -2.69 -4.48 20.94
C LEU A 95 -2.08 -3.12 21.26
N LYS A 96 -1.78 -2.35 20.22
CA LYS A 96 -1.70 -0.90 20.39
C LYS A 96 -3.05 -0.52 20.95
N GLU A 97 -3.07 0.06 22.14
CA GLU A 97 -4.22 0.81 22.61
C GLU A 97 -4.39 1.96 21.62
N ASP A 98 -5.03 1.69 20.49
CA ASP A 98 -5.59 2.74 19.66
C ASP A 98 -6.71 3.35 20.50
N ASN A 99 -6.35 4.40 21.24
CA ASN A 99 -7.23 5.43 21.77
C ASN A 99 -8.31 4.95 22.75
N LEU A 100 -7.98 4.88 24.05
CA LEU A 100 -8.93 5.26 25.12
C LEU A 100 -9.16 6.80 25.17
N LYS A 101 -9.26 7.41 23.99
CA LYS A 101 -9.85 8.71 23.69
C LYS A 101 -10.58 8.63 22.33
N VAL A 102 -11.42 7.62 22.14
CA VAL A 102 -12.57 7.76 21.21
C VAL A 102 -13.75 8.31 22.01
N THR A 103 -13.59 9.53 22.53
CA THR A 103 -14.74 10.40 22.78
C THR A 103 -14.82 11.29 21.55
N GLN A 104 -15.83 11.02 20.73
CA GLN A 104 -16.15 11.71 19.48
C GLN A 104 -15.09 11.60 18.37
N SER A 105 -15.33 10.66 17.45
CA SER A 105 -15.03 10.85 16.05
C SER A 105 -15.64 12.18 15.59
N GLU A 106 -14.86 13.27 15.66
CA GLU A 106 -15.06 14.38 14.75
C GLU A 106 -14.88 13.78 13.35
N LYS A 107 -15.97 13.71 12.58
CA LYS A 107 -15.91 13.34 11.16
C LYS A 107 -14.97 14.33 10.47
N VAL A 108 -13.69 14.01 10.42
CA VAL A 108 -12.75 14.70 9.54
C VAL A 108 -13.27 14.48 8.12
N SER A 109 -13.79 15.56 7.52
CA SER A 109 -14.34 15.49 6.18
C SER A 109 -13.22 15.09 5.21
N PRO A 110 -13.49 14.22 4.22
CA PRO A 110 -12.50 13.80 3.24
C PRO A 110 -11.80 14.96 2.53
N GLY A 111 -12.44 16.14 2.45
CA GLY A 111 -11.87 17.36 1.88
C GLY A 111 -10.62 17.88 2.61
N SER A 112 -10.48 17.64 3.91
CA SER A 112 -9.34 18.10 4.71
C SER A 112 -8.05 17.29 4.46
N LEU A 113 -8.18 16.09 3.89
CA LEU A 113 -7.04 15.19 3.62
C LEU A 113 -6.43 15.36 2.22
N THR A 114 -7.00 16.24 1.39
CA THR A 114 -6.57 16.44 0.00
C THR A 114 -5.85 17.77 -0.14
N THR A 115 -4.80 17.84 -0.95
CA THR A 115 -4.11 19.10 -1.30
C THR A 115 -4.93 20.00 -2.23
N PHE A 116 -6.06 19.51 -2.72
CA PHE A 116 -6.96 20.22 -3.62
C PHE A 116 -8.27 20.53 -2.91
N LYS A 117 -8.73 21.78 -2.95
CA LYS A 117 -10.03 22.13 -2.37
C LYS A 117 -11.16 21.59 -3.25
N ILE A 118 -11.72 20.43 -2.88
CA ILE A 118 -12.83 19.78 -3.62
C ILE A 118 -14.18 20.43 -3.30
N GLU A 119 -14.35 20.93 -2.08
CA GLU A 119 -15.60 21.55 -1.63
C GLU A 119 -15.71 23.01 -2.09
N THR A 120 -16.85 23.37 -2.68
CA THR A 120 -17.14 24.76 -3.09
C THR A 120 -17.85 25.49 -1.96
N ASP A 121 -17.34 26.64 -1.53
CA ASP A 121 -17.99 27.42 -0.47
C ASP A 121 -19.31 28.01 -0.99
N GLN A 122 -20.30 28.17 -0.11
CA GLN A 122 -21.60 28.78 -0.45
C GLN A 122 -21.44 30.17 -1.09
N ILE A 123 -20.43 30.93 -0.66
CA ILE A 123 -20.10 32.24 -1.22
C ILE A 123 -19.62 32.11 -2.68
N GLN A 124 -18.72 31.17 -2.96
CA GLN A 124 -18.22 30.92 -4.31
C GLN A 124 -19.34 30.44 -5.25
N GLN A 125 -20.29 29.66 -4.72
CA GLN A 125 -21.45 29.21 -5.48
C GLN A 125 -22.40 30.37 -5.83
N LEU A 126 -22.62 31.32 -4.91
CA LEU A 126 -23.39 32.53 -5.17
C LEU A 126 -22.71 33.44 -6.19
N GLU A 127 -21.39 33.61 -6.09
CA GLU A 127 -20.62 34.40 -7.05
C GLU A 127 -20.63 33.76 -8.45
N LYS A 128 -20.46 32.45 -8.54
CA LYS A 128 -20.58 31.69 -9.80
C LYS A 128 -21.96 31.90 -10.44
N ASN A 129 -23.03 31.84 -9.65
CA ASN A 129 -24.40 32.04 -10.15
C ASN A 129 -24.67 33.49 -10.58
N LYS A 130 -24.01 34.46 -9.93
CA LYS A 130 -24.12 35.89 -10.28
C LYS A 130 -23.27 36.25 -11.51
N LEU A 131 -22.22 35.48 -11.80
CA LEU A 131 -21.33 35.71 -12.92
C LEU A 131 -22.07 35.49 -14.25
N LYS A 132 -22.49 36.57 -14.89
CA LYS A 132 -23.04 36.55 -16.25
C LYS A 132 -21.90 36.44 -17.25
N LEU A 133 -21.85 35.33 -17.97
CA LEU A 133 -20.86 35.15 -19.04
C LEU A 133 -21.24 36.03 -20.24
N PRO A 134 -20.26 36.60 -20.97
CA PRO A 134 -20.51 37.56 -22.05
C PRO A 134 -21.48 37.07 -23.13
N TYR A 135 -21.55 35.75 -23.36
CA TYR A 135 -22.40 35.11 -24.35
C TYR A 135 -23.81 34.74 -23.85
N MET A 136 -24.08 34.77 -22.53
CA MET A 136 -25.41 34.45 -21.99
C MET A 136 -26.48 35.47 -22.39
N ASN A 137 -26.09 36.71 -22.70
CA ASN A 137 -27.01 37.73 -23.21
C ASN A 137 -27.63 37.34 -24.57
N LYS A 138 -26.92 36.52 -25.38
CA LYS A 138 -27.40 36.05 -26.69
C LYS A 138 -28.35 34.85 -26.59
N ILE A 139 -28.39 34.16 -25.45
CA ILE A 139 -29.24 32.97 -25.25
C ILE A 139 -30.70 33.39 -25.00
N ASN A 140 -30.92 34.48 -24.27
CA ASN A 140 -32.26 34.97 -23.92
C ASN A 140 -32.97 35.75 -25.05
N GLU A 141 -32.27 36.06 -26.16
CA GLU A 141 -32.87 36.63 -27.37
C GLU A 141 -33.45 35.56 -28.33
N GLY A 142 -33.55 34.30 -27.88
CA GLY A 142 -34.54 33.36 -28.41
C GLY A 142 -34.21 32.68 -29.74
N LYS A 143 -32.94 32.55 -30.15
CA LYS A 143 -32.56 31.75 -31.34
C LYS A 143 -31.26 30.95 -31.22
N GLY A 144 -30.80 30.61 -30.02
CA GLY A 144 -29.66 29.71 -29.82
C GLY A 144 -30.04 28.23 -29.85
N LYS A 145 -30.76 27.75 -30.88
CA LYS A 145 -30.96 26.31 -31.07
C LYS A 145 -29.67 25.74 -31.66
N VAL A 146 -28.92 24.97 -30.87
CA VAL A 146 -27.88 24.09 -31.42
C VAL A 146 -28.63 22.97 -32.14
N PHE A 147 -28.73 23.08 -33.46
CA PHE A 147 -29.20 21.98 -34.29
C PHE A 147 -28.05 21.00 -34.43
N TYR A 148 -28.22 19.82 -33.85
CA TYR A 148 -27.39 18.67 -34.13
C TYR A 148 -28.12 17.89 -35.23
N GLU A 149 -27.56 17.89 -36.44
CA GLU A 149 -27.91 16.90 -37.45
C GLU A 149 -26.94 15.74 -37.25
N PRO A 150 -27.43 14.54 -36.86
CA PRO A 150 -26.59 13.35 -36.88
C PRO A 150 -26.13 13.16 -38.33
N ASP A 151 -24.81 13.13 -38.55
CA ASP A 151 -24.29 12.74 -39.84
C ASP A 151 -24.70 11.29 -40.10
N VAL A 152 -25.05 10.96 -41.34
CA VAL A 152 -25.36 9.58 -41.79
C VAL A 152 -24.19 8.60 -41.67
N VAL A 153 -23.07 9.03 -41.07
CA VAL A 153 -21.87 8.25 -40.77
C VAL A 153 -21.64 8.15 -39.26
N ASP A 154 -22.50 8.77 -38.44
CA ASP A 154 -22.63 8.43 -37.02
C ASP A 154 -23.55 7.19 -36.94
N ASP A 155 -23.13 6.16 -37.67
CA ASP A 155 -23.54 4.80 -37.39
C ASP A 155 -23.07 4.56 -35.96
N TRP A 156 -24.02 4.42 -35.04
CA TRP A 156 -23.71 3.74 -33.78
C TRP A 156 -22.95 2.48 -34.18
N ASP A 157 -21.68 2.42 -33.80
CA ASP A 157 -20.82 1.28 -34.01
C ASP A 157 -21.41 0.14 -33.16
N ASP A 158 -22.40 -0.55 -33.75
CA ASP A 158 -23.06 -1.73 -33.20
C ASP A 158 -22.11 -2.94 -33.21
N GLU A 159 -20.86 -2.77 -33.68
CA GLU A 159 -19.79 -3.74 -33.55
C GLU A 159 -19.29 -3.70 -32.09
N ASP A 160 -19.95 -4.51 -31.24
CA ASP A 160 -19.62 -4.66 -29.83
C ASP A 160 -18.13 -5.05 -29.69
N PRO A 161 -17.26 -4.17 -29.17
CA PRO A 161 -15.83 -4.43 -29.06
C PRO A 161 -15.51 -5.58 -28.09
N ASP A 162 -16.52 -6.10 -27.39
CA ASP A 162 -16.42 -7.28 -26.54
C ASP A 162 -16.60 -8.61 -27.31
N GLU A 163 -16.99 -8.63 -28.61
CA GLU A 163 -17.15 -9.88 -29.39
C GLU A 163 -15.82 -10.61 -29.69
N ASP A 164 -14.68 -9.92 -29.67
CA ASP A 164 -13.35 -10.51 -29.85
C ASP A 164 -12.68 -10.95 -28.53
N LEU A 165 -13.37 -10.84 -27.39
CA LEU A 165 -12.84 -11.13 -26.04
C LEU A 165 -12.99 -12.60 -25.60
N ASP A 166 -12.87 -13.56 -26.52
CA ASP A 166 -12.66 -14.97 -26.17
C ASP A 166 -11.16 -15.34 -26.30
N ILE A 167 -10.37 -15.01 -25.27
CA ILE A 167 -8.97 -15.46 -25.09
C ILE A 167 -8.64 -15.80 -23.63
#